data_AF-A0A2Z5UZ72-F1
#
_entry.id   AF-A0A2Z5UZ72-F1
#
_cell.length_a   1.000
_cell.length_b   1.000
_cell.length_c   1.000
_cell.angle_alpha   90.00
_cell.angle_beta   90.00
_cell.angle_gamma   90.00
#
_symmetry.space_group_name_H-M   'P 1'
#
loop_
_entity.id
_entity.type
_entity.pdbx_description
1 polymer ?
#
loop_
_entity_poly.entity_id
_entity_poly.type
_entity_poly.pdbx_seq_one_letter_code
_entity_poly.pdbx_strand_id
1 'polypeptide(L)' 'MSDLQFKLAVQRVTRGKFDIGLSGVLRDLYNAGLPDLGGAQVARQLRALGYRRDGWHGTGYDRTPRYVWGNAS' A
#
# COMPACT_ATOMS: atom_id res chain seq x y z
N MET A 1 -10.80 10.52 10.35
CA MET A 1 -11.14 9.25 9.68
C MET A 1 -11.01 8.12 10.69
N SER A 2 -11.95 7.16 10.72
CA SER A 2 -11.83 5.99 11.61
C SER A 2 -10.87 4.94 11.05
N ASP A 3 -10.32 4.09 11.93
CA ASP A 3 -9.46 2.97 11.53
C ASP A 3 -10.17 2.04 10.52
N LEU A 4 -11.46 1.78 10.72
CA LEU A 4 -12.27 0.98 9.79
C LEU A 4 -12.38 1.62 8.40
N GLN A 5 -12.64 2.93 8.32
CA GLN A 5 -12.69 3.64 7.04
C GLN A 5 -11.36 3.58 6.30
N PHE A 6 -10.25 3.73 7.03
CA PHE A 6 -8.91 3.61 6.47
C PHE A 6 -8.62 2.20 5.95
N LYS A 7 -8.96 1.17 6.72
CA LYS A 7 -8.83 -0.24 6.32
C LYS A 7 -9.57 -0.54 5.02
N LEU A 8 -10.83 -0.11 4.93
CA LEU A 8 -11.67 -0.30 3.75
C LEU A 8 -11.13 0.46 2.53
N ALA A 9 -10.60 1.66 2.72
CA ALA A 9 -9.96 2.42 1.65
C ALA A 9 -8.72 1.71 1.10
N VAL A 10 -7.84 1.24 1.99
CA VAL A 10 -6.65 0.47 1.58
C VAL A 10 -7.06 -0.83 0.87
N GLN A 11 -8.05 -1.56 1.38
CA GLN A 11 -8.60 -2.74 0.70
C GLN A 11 -9.13 -2.41 -0.69
N ARG A 12 -9.86 -1.30 -0.84
CA ARG A 12 -10.42 -0.88 -2.13
C ARG A 12 -9.33 -0.61 -3.17
N VAL A 13 -8.30 0.17 -2.82
CA VAL A 13 -7.23 0.52 -3.77
C VAL A 13 -6.26 -0.62 -4.05
N THR A 14 -6.24 -1.65 -3.20
CA THR A 14 -5.39 -2.84 -3.36
C THR A 14 -6.14 -4.08 -3.85
N ARG A 15 -7.46 -4.00 -4.05
CA ARG A 15 -8.29 -5.11 -4.50
C ARG A 15 -7.81 -5.63 -5.86
N GLY A 16 -7.53 -6.94 -5.92
CA GLY A 16 -7.08 -7.61 -7.15
C GLY A 16 -5.63 -7.32 -7.56
N LYS A 17 -4.86 -6.57 -6.75
CA LYS A 17 -3.44 -6.35 -6.99
C LYS A 17 -2.65 -7.41 -6.23
N PHE A 18 -1.71 -8.08 -6.90
CA PHE A 18 -0.83 -9.07 -6.25
C PHE A 18 0.57 -8.51 -5.96
N ASP A 19 0.93 -7.41 -6.61
CA ASP A 19 2.20 -6.68 -6.46
C ASP A 19 1.92 -5.18 -6.53
N ILE A 20 2.39 -4.44 -5.53
CA ILE A 20 2.16 -3.01 -5.38
C ILE A 20 3.38 -2.28 -4.83
N GLY A 21 3.67 -1.11 -5.41
CA GLY A 21 4.58 -0.13 -4.81
C GLY A 21 3.83 0.78 -3.82
N LEU A 22 4.42 1.03 -2.65
CA LEU A 22 3.83 1.88 -1.61
C LEU A 22 3.45 3.28 -2.12
N SER A 23 4.27 3.89 -2.97
CA SER A 23 3.98 5.20 -3.57
C SER A 23 2.76 5.17 -4.49
N GLY A 24 2.53 4.06 -5.20
CA GLY A 24 1.33 3.86 -6.01
C GLY A 24 0.07 3.78 -5.15
N VAL A 25 0.13 3.03 -4.04
CA VAL A 25 -0.97 2.94 -3.07
C VAL A 25 -1.27 4.31 -2.45
N LEU A 26 -0.24 5.06 -2.07
CA LEU A 26 -0.39 6.42 -1.52
C LEU A 26 -1.06 7.36 -2.53
N ARG A 27 -0.66 7.29 -3.80
CA ARG A 27 -1.27 8.07 -4.89
C ARG A 27 -2.74 7.70 -5.10
N ASP A 28 -3.06 6.41 -5.10
CA ASP A 28 -4.45 5.94 -5.26
C ASP A 28 -5.33 6.37 -4.08
N LEU A 29 -4.80 6.36 -2.86
CA LEU A 29 -5.50 6.85 -1.67
C LEU A 29 -5.71 8.36 -1.72
N TYR A 30 -4.69 9.12 -2.14
CA TYR A 30 -4.82 10.56 -2.37
C TYR A 30 -5.95 10.86 -3.37
N ASN A 31 -5.96 10.16 -4.51
CA ASN A 31 -7.01 10.28 -5.53
C ASN A 31 -8.39 9.82 -5.04
N ALA A 32 -8.44 8.97 -4.01
CA ALA A 32 -9.67 8.56 -3.33
C ALA A 32 -10.14 9.55 -2.25
N GLY A 33 -9.50 10.72 -2.14
CA GLY A 33 -9.86 11.76 -1.17
C GLY A 33 -9.23 11.58 0.21
N LEU A 34 -8.14 10.82 0.30
CA LEU A 34 -7.38 10.57 1.54
C LEU A 34 -5.97 11.17 1.45
N PRO A 35 -5.84 12.52 1.50
CA PRO A 35 -4.55 13.18 1.52
C PRO A 35 -3.79 12.92 2.84
N ASP A 36 -2.49 13.22 2.83
CA ASP A 36 -1.63 13.28 4.02
C ASP A 36 -1.45 11.96 4.80
N LEU A 37 -1.61 10.83 4.13
CA LEU A 37 -1.33 9.53 4.72
C LEU A 37 0.17 9.26 4.83
N GLY A 38 0.63 8.93 6.03
CA GLY A 38 2.00 8.50 6.24
C GLY A 38 2.28 7.12 5.62
N GLY A 39 3.38 6.99 4.87
CA GLY A 39 3.78 5.72 4.25
C GLY A 39 3.89 4.57 5.26
N ALA A 40 4.35 4.84 6.49
CA ALA A 40 4.43 3.83 7.55
C ALA A 40 3.05 3.31 7.98
N GLN A 41 2.02 4.16 7.99
CA GLN A 41 0.65 3.78 8.34
C GLN A 41 0.06 2.87 7.27
N VAL A 42 0.20 3.25 6.00
CA VAL A 42 -0.24 2.43 4.86
C VAL A 42 0.50 1.10 4.83
N ALA A 43 1.82 1.10 5.05
CA ALA A 43 2.63 -0.10 5.14
C ALA A 43 2.19 -1.08 6.25
N ARG A 44 1.74 -0.59 7.42
CA ARG A 44 1.13 -1.44 8.46
C ARG A 44 -0.17 -2.06 7.97
N GLN A 45 -0.99 -1.28 7.28
CA GLN A 45 -2.27 -1.76 6.78
C GLN A 45 -2.13 -2.80 5.67
N LEU A 46 -1.18 -2.62 4.75
CA LEU A 46 -0.84 -3.62 3.73
C LEU A 46 -0.46 -4.96 4.37
N ARG A 47 0.37 -4.94 5.41
CA ARG A 47 0.74 -6.15 6.17
C ARG A 47 -0.46 -6.80 6.86
N ALA A 48 -1.35 -6.01 7.45
CA ALA A 48 -2.59 -6.50 8.04
C ALA A 48 -3.55 -7.15 7.00
N LEU A 49 -3.43 -6.77 5.73
CA LEU A 49 -4.18 -7.37 4.62
C LEU A 49 -3.50 -8.60 4.01
N GLY A 50 -2.31 -9.00 4.48
CA GLY A 50 -1.58 -10.17 4.00
C GLY A 50 -0.49 -9.87 2.97
N TYR A 51 -0.22 -8.60 2.67
CA TYR A 51 0.94 -8.24 1.86
C TYR A 51 2.25 -8.38 2.64
N ARG A 52 3.30 -8.86 1.98
CA ARG A 52 4.67 -8.92 2.51
C ARG A 52 5.57 -7.96 1.75
N ARG A 53 6.51 -7.33 2.45
CA ARG A 53 7.49 -6.45 1.81
C ARG A 53 8.49 -7.30 1.03
N ASP A 54 8.55 -7.12 -0.28
CA ASP A 54 9.42 -7.85 -1.21
C ASP A 54 10.42 -6.88 -1.87
N GLY A 55 11.24 -6.24 -1.04
CA GLY A 55 12.22 -5.26 -1.51
C GLY A 55 11.61 -3.94 -1.92
N TRP A 56 11.91 -3.52 -3.15
CA TRP A 56 11.68 -2.16 -3.64
C TRP A 56 11.21 -2.15 -5.09
N HIS A 57 10.24 -1.29 -5.39
CA HIS A 57 9.69 -1.01 -6.71
C HIS A 57 10.34 0.27 -7.26
N GLY A 58 10.72 0.28 -8.54
CA GLY A 58 11.36 1.43 -9.21
C GLY A 58 12.89 1.49 -9.09
N THR A 59 13.49 2.50 -9.74
CA THR A 59 14.95 2.72 -9.83
C THR A 59 15.34 4.11 -9.33
N GLY A 60 16.57 4.26 -8.83
CA GLY A 60 17.10 5.56 -8.41
C GLY A 60 16.31 6.19 -7.25
N TYR A 61 15.95 7.47 -7.39
CA TYR A 61 15.22 8.23 -6.38
C TYR A 61 13.73 7.88 -6.26
N ASP A 62 13.14 7.23 -7.28
CA ASP A 62 11.72 6.81 -7.29
C ASP A 62 11.48 5.47 -6.57
N ARG A 63 12.49 4.99 -5.85
CA ARG A 63 12.48 3.70 -5.19
C ARG A 63 11.50 3.70 -4.02
N THR A 64 10.45 2.90 -4.13
CA THR A 64 9.40 2.77 -3.10
C THR A 64 9.32 1.33 -2.58
N PRO A 65 8.96 1.07 -1.32
CA PRO A 65 8.79 -0.30 -0.84
C PRO A 65 7.80 -1.08 -1.70
N ARG A 66 8.22 -2.28 -2.15
CA ARG A 66 7.37 -3.22 -2.89
C ARG A 66 6.66 -4.15 -1.92
N TYR A 67 5.40 -4.45 -2.18
CA TYR A 67 4.56 -5.33 -1.39
C TYR A 67 3.88 -6.36 -2.28
N VAL A 68 3.98 -7.64 -1.94
CA VAL A 68 3.35 -8.74 -2.68
C VAL A 68 2.32 -9.47 -1.83
N TRP A 69 1.18 -9.81 -2.42
CA TRP A 69 0.13 -10.59 -1.76
C TRP A 69 0.56 -12.05 -1.69
N GLY A 70 0.64 -12.59 -0.46
CA GLY A 70 0.66 -14.02 -0.16
C GLY A 70 1.16 -15.00 -1.24
N ASN A 71 2.44 -14.93 -1.58
CA ASN A 71 3.33 -16.10 -1.63
C ASN A 71 4.76 -15.57 -1.46
N ALA A 72 5.25 -15.49 -0.22
CA ALA A 72 6.70 -15.52 -0.05
C ALA A 72 7.08 -16.98 -0.31
N SER A 73 7.79 -17.20 -1.41
CA SER A 73 8.58 -18.41 -1.62
C SER A 73 9.43 -18.74 -0.40
#